data_AF-A0AAD0PVW9-F1
#
_entry.id   AF-A0AAD0PVW9-F1
#
_cell.length_a   1.000
_cell.length_b   1.000
_cell.length_c   1.000
_cell.angle_alpha   90.00
_cell.angle_beta   90.00
_cell.angle_gamma   90.00
#
_symmetry.space_group_name_H-M   'P 1'
#
loop_
_entity.id
_entity.type
_entity.pdbx_description
1 polymer ?
#
loop_
_entity_poly.entity_id
_entity_poly.type
_entity_poly.pdbx_seq_one_letter_code
_entity_poly.pdbx_strand_id
1 'polypeptide(L)'
;MITNDLFAITYNADLTEGRGHTIILGYTKTLELAKAIVADPRFSRYCCMGFQSPDDWKYSVSQKPVLIFEAVDEPFELEKQKLREQALAKLNPDERRALGLI
;
A
#
# COMPACT_ATOMS: atom_id res chain seq x y z
N MET A 1 3.16 16.70 -7.62
CA MET A 1 2.84 15.36 -7.07
C MET A 1 3.04 14.33 -8.16
N ILE A 2 3.97 13.40 -7.94
CA ILE A 2 4.28 12.32 -8.86
C ILE A 2 3.93 10.99 -8.20
N THR A 3 3.24 10.12 -8.94
CA THR A 3 2.98 8.74 -8.53
C THR A 3 3.96 7.82 -9.24
N ASN A 4 4.75 7.07 -8.47
CA ASN A 4 5.64 6.05 -9.00
C ASN A 4 5.18 4.67 -8.54
N ASP A 5 4.93 3.77 -9.49
CA ASP A 5 4.65 2.38 -9.18
C ASP A 5 5.95 1.65 -8.81
N LEU A 6 6.04 1.25 -7.54
CA LEU A 6 7.18 0.52 -7.00
C LEU A 6 6.72 -0.79 -6.38
N PHE A 7 7.65 -1.71 -6.17
CA PHE A 7 7.39 -2.99 -5.52
C PHE A 7 7.73 -2.87 -4.03
N ALA A 8 6.70 -2.85 -3.18
CA ALA A 8 6.83 -2.83 -1.74
C ALA A 8 7.19 -4.23 -1.22
N ILE A 9 8.27 -4.32 -0.47
CA ILE A 9 8.64 -5.51 0.30
C ILE A 9 7.91 -5.41 1.64
N THR A 10 7.13 -6.44 1.96
CA THR A 10 6.31 -6.44 3.17
C THR A 10 6.52 -7.68 4.01
N TYR A 11 6.27 -7.56 5.31
CA TYR A 11 6.24 -8.68 6.25
C TYR A 11 5.14 -8.46 7.28
N ASN A 12 4.76 -9.52 8.00
CA ASN A 12 3.74 -9.41 9.04
C ASN A 12 4.40 -9.10 10.40
N ALA A 13 3.87 -8.12 11.13
CA ALA A 13 4.36 -7.75 12.45
C ALA A 13 4.23 -8.89 13.49
N ASP A 14 3.24 -9.77 13.31
CA ASP A 14 2.98 -10.89 14.21
C ASP A 14 3.61 -12.16 13.65
N LEU A 15 4.73 -12.56 14.25
CA LEU A 15 5.47 -13.75 13.87
C LEU A 15 4.85 -15.06 14.38
N THR A 16 3.82 -14.99 15.22
CA THR A 16 3.23 -16.12 15.94
C THR A 16 1.93 -16.62 15.30
N GLU A 17 0.94 -15.76 15.07
CA GLU A 17 -0.37 -16.17 14.52
C GLU A 17 -0.59 -15.69 13.08
N GLY A 18 0.24 -14.78 12.58
CA GLY A 18 0.09 -14.16 11.26
C GLY A 18 -1.15 -13.27 11.14
N ARG A 19 -1.67 -12.77 12.27
CA ARG A 19 -2.83 -11.86 12.33
C ARG A 19 -2.42 -10.40 12.54
N GLY A 20 -1.12 -10.15 12.64
CA GLY A 20 -0.56 -8.82 12.77
C GLY A 20 -0.74 -8.00 11.50
N HIS A 21 -0.54 -6.70 11.65
CA HIS A 21 -0.58 -5.77 10.55
C HIS A 21 0.63 -5.97 9.62
N THR A 22 0.42 -5.73 8.32
CA THR A 22 1.48 -5.76 7.32
C THR A 22 2.38 -4.53 7.44
N ILE A 23 3.66 -4.75 7.67
CA ILE A 23 4.70 -3.71 7.70
C ILE A 23 5.37 -3.64 6.34
N ILE A 24 5.60 -2.43 5.84
CA ILE A 24 6.39 -2.17 4.64
C ILE A 24 7.83 -1.93 5.05
N LEU A 25 8.74 -2.79 4.62
CA LEU A 25 10.18 -2.68 4.92
C LEU A 25 10.88 -1.70 3.96
N GLY A 26 10.42 -1.65 2.72
CA GLY A 26 10.97 -0.74 1.71
C GLY A 26 10.37 -0.97 0.33
N TYR A 27 10.90 -0.26 -0.66
CA TYR A 27 10.44 -0.29 -2.04
C TYR A 27 11.60 -0.59 -2.99
N THR A 28 11.33 -1.37 -4.04
CA THR A 28 12.25 -1.58 -5.16
C THR A 28 11.62 -1.12 -6.48
N LYS A 29 12.47 -0.77 -7.45
CA LYS A 29 12.02 -0.43 -8.80
C LYS A 29 11.61 -1.65 -9.62
N THR A 30 12.21 -2.82 -9.36
CA THR A 30 11.99 -4.03 -10.12
C THR A 30 11.46 -5.16 -9.24
N LEU A 31 10.57 -5.97 -9.82
CA LEU A 31 9.98 -7.14 -9.17
C LEU A 31 11.05 -8.18 -8.83
N GLU A 32 12.00 -8.40 -9.75
CA GLU A 32 13.08 -9.37 -9.59
C GLU A 32 13.94 -9.09 -8.37
N LEU A 33 14.30 -7.83 -8.14
CA LEU A 33 15.10 -7.43 -6.99
C LEU A 33 14.30 -7.61 -5.68
N ALA A 34 13.02 -7.24 -5.67
CA ALA A 34 12.17 -7.46 -4.49
C ALA A 34 12.04 -8.95 -4.17
N LYS A 35 11.83 -9.80 -5.18
CA LYS A 35 11.79 -11.26 -5.01
C LYS A 35 13.12 -11.82 -4.53
N ALA A 36 14.25 -11.33 -5.06
CA ALA A 36 15.58 -11.76 -4.63
C ALA A 36 15.85 -11.42 -3.15
N ILE A 37 15.43 -10.24 -2.68
CA ILE A 37 15.54 -9.84 -1.27
C ILE A 37 14.69 -10.75 -0.37
N VAL A 38 13.44 -11.00 -0.77
CA VAL A 38 12.51 -11.87 -0.03
C VAL A 38 12.99 -13.33 -0.03
N ALA A 39 13.69 -13.79 -1.07
CA ALA A 39 14.26 -15.13 -1.18
C ALA A 39 15.61 -15.30 -0.45
N ASP A 40 16.23 -14.23 0.04
CA ASP A 40 17.47 -14.32 0.79
C ASP A 40 17.25 -15.03 2.14
N PRO A 41 18.07 -16.01 2.53
CA PRO A 41 17.91 -16.72 3.81
C PRO A 41 17.93 -15.80 5.04
N ARG A 42 18.61 -14.65 4.97
CA ARG A 42 18.64 -13.65 6.05
C ARG A 42 17.29 -12.96 6.24
N PHE A 43 16.40 -13.04 5.25
CA PHE A 43 15.05 -12.51 5.32
C PHE A 43 14.15 -13.33 6.25
N SER A 44 14.50 -14.59 6.53
CA SER A 44 13.78 -15.50 7.44
C SER A 44 13.49 -14.92 8.83
N ARG A 45 14.27 -13.94 9.30
CA ARG A 45 14.00 -13.24 10.58
C ARG A 45 12.72 -12.42 10.59
N TYR A 46 12.21 -12.05 9.42
CA TYR A 46 10.96 -11.30 9.25
C TYR A 46 9.78 -12.22 8.89
N CYS A 47 10.03 -13.53 8.84
CA CYS A 47 9.07 -14.55 8.46
C CYS A 47 8.30 -15.07 9.69
N CYS A 48 6.97 -15.10 9.62
CA CYS A 48 6.16 -15.76 10.65
C CYS A 48 6.59 -17.24 10.75
N MET A 49 6.92 -17.70 11.95
CA MET A 49 7.39 -19.06 12.23
C MET A 49 8.68 -19.50 11.47
N GLY A 50 9.45 -18.57 10.91
CA GLY A 50 10.70 -18.88 10.19
C GLY A 50 10.52 -19.64 8.87
N PHE A 51 9.28 -19.81 8.40
CA PHE A 51 8.98 -20.50 7.15
C PHE A 51 9.02 -19.51 5.98
N GLN A 52 10.07 -19.58 5.17
CA GLN A 52 10.22 -18.83 3.95
C GLN A 52 9.65 -19.64 2.79
N SER A 53 8.48 -19.25 2.29
CA SER A 53 7.88 -19.86 1.10
C SER A 53 7.67 -18.80 0.02
N PRO A 54 8.27 -18.97 -1.18
CA PRO A 54 8.09 -18.05 -2.30
C PRO A 54 6.63 -17.88 -2.75
N ASP A 55 5.78 -18.84 -2.40
CA ASP A 55 4.37 -18.93 -2.82
C ASP A 55 3.38 -18.49 -1.72
N ASP A 56 3.88 -18.07 -0.54
CA ASP A 56 3.02 -17.66 0.58
C ASP A 56 2.65 -16.17 0.46
N TRP A 57 1.36 -15.87 0.53
CA TRP A 57 0.79 -14.52 0.52
C TRP A 57 1.34 -13.63 1.66
N LYS A 58 1.88 -14.25 2.71
CA LYS A 58 2.55 -13.58 3.84
C LYS A 58 3.86 -12.88 3.44
N TYR A 59 4.47 -13.26 2.30
CA TYR A 59 5.61 -12.57 1.68
C TYR A 59 5.16 -11.89 0.39
N SER A 60 4.37 -10.84 0.55
CA SER A 60 3.80 -10.13 -0.59
C SER A 60 4.73 -8.99 -1.00
N VAL A 61 5.59 -9.29 -1.98
CA VAL A 61 6.00 -8.23 -2.90
C VAL A 61 4.72 -7.70 -3.54
N SER A 62 4.34 -6.49 -3.18
CA SER A 62 3.10 -5.86 -3.66
C SER A 62 3.47 -4.64 -4.48
N GLN A 63 2.92 -4.53 -5.68
CA GLN A 63 3.02 -3.28 -6.41
C GLN A 63 2.21 -2.23 -5.65
N LYS A 64 2.87 -1.14 -5.26
CA LYS A 64 2.25 -0.03 -4.53
C LYS A 64 2.60 1.29 -5.22
N PRO A 65 1.60 2.14 -5.47
CA PRO A 65 1.86 3.50 -5.90
C PRO A 65 2.46 4.27 -4.72
N VAL A 66 3.68 4.80 -4.91
CA VAL A 66 4.32 5.70 -3.96
C VAL A 66 4.10 7.12 -4.44
N LEU A 67 3.46 7.92 -3.59
CA LEU A 67 3.23 9.34 -3.82
C LEU A 67 4.45 10.12 -3.35
N ILE A 68 5.02 10.91 -4.25
CA ILE A 68 6.10 11.85 -3.95
C ILE A 68 5.52 13.26 -4.05
N PHE A 69 5.52 13.95 -2.91
CA PHE A 69 5.09 15.34 -2.82
C PHE A 69 6.26 16.27 -3.14
N GLU A 70 6.03 17.24 -4.02
CA GLU A 70 7.04 18.20 -4.50
C GLU A 70 6.84 19.60 -3.90
N ALA A 71 5.65 19.85 -3.34
CA ALA A 71 5.33 21.08 -2.62
C ALA A 71 4.54 20.79 -1.34
N VAL A 72 4.63 21.72 -0.38
CA VAL A 72 4.03 21.58 0.96
C VAL A 72 2.50 21.53 0.90
N ASP A 73 1.89 22.17 -0.09
CA ASP A 73 0.43 22.24 -0.22
C ASP A 73 -0.20 20.95 -0.76
N GLU A 74 0.57 20.13 -1.49
CA GLU A 74 0.09 18.92 -2.16
C GLU A 74 -0.55 17.87 -1.24
N PRO A 75 0.00 17.52 -0.06
CA PRO A 75 -0.67 16.59 0.85
C PRO A 75 -2.04 17.11 1.33
N PHE A 76 -2.17 18.42 1.56
CA PHE A 76 -3.42 19.03 2.04
C PHE A 76 -4.49 19.08 0.93
N GLU A 77 -4.10 19.41 -0.30
CA GLU A 77 -5.01 19.38 -1.44
C GLU A 77 -5.49 17.95 -1.75
N LEU A 78 -4.61 16.95 -1.61
CA LEU A 78 -4.98 15.54 -1.77
C LEU A 78 -5.99 15.09 -0.71
N GLU A 79 -5.81 15.49 0.55
CA GLU A 79 -6.76 15.18 1.63
C GLU A 79 -8.13 15.80 1.36
N LYS A 80 -8.15 17.08 0.97
CA LYS A 80 -9.37 17.81 0.63
C LYS A 80 -10.11 17.18 -0.54
N GLN A 81 -9.40 16.72 -1.58
CA GLN A 81 -9.99 15.98 -2.69
C GLN A 81 -10.63 14.67 -2.23
N LYS A 82 -9.93 13.87 -1.41
CA LYS A 82 -10.47 12.62 -0.86
C LYS A 82 -11.72 12.85 -0.01
N LEU A 83 -11.73 13.87 0.83
CA LEU A 83 -12.90 14.23 1.63
C LEU A 83 -14.08 14.62 0.74
N ARG A 84 -13.83 15.36 -0.34
CA ARG A 84 -14.86 15.71 -1.32
C ARG A 84 -15.41 14.47 -2.01
N GLU A 85 -14.56 13.56 -2.47
CA GLU A 85 -14.99 12.30 -3.09
C GLU A 85 -15.83 11.45 -2.14
N GLN A 86 -15.41 11.32 -0.88
CA GLN A 86 -16.17 10.59 0.14
C GLN A 86 -17.53 11.24 0.43
N ALA A 87 -17.59 12.57 0.48
CA ALA A 87 -18.84 13.29 0.65
C ALA A 87 -19.79 13.05 -0.54
N LEU A 88 -19.26 13.11 -1.76
CA LEU A 88 -20.03 12.84 -2.99
C LEU A 88 -20.49 11.38 -3.08
N ALA A 89 -19.67 10.43 -2.62
CA ALA A 89 -20.01 9.00 -2.61
C ALA A 89 -21.19 8.68 -1.68
N LYS A 90 -21.39 9.47 -0.62
CA LYS A 90 -22.51 9.30 0.33
C LYS A 90 -23.84 9.84 -0.17
N LEU A 91 -23.83 10.69 -1.20
CA LEU A 91 -25.05 11.29 -1.74
C LEU A 91 -25.85 10.28 -2.55
N ASN A 92 -27.14 10.19 -2.26
CA ASN A 92 -28.10 9.43 -3.04
C ASN A 92 -28.41 10.12 -4.39
N PRO A 93 -28.94 9.39 -5.40
CA PRO A 93 -29.19 9.94 -6.72
C PRO A 93 -30.09 11.19 -6.75
N ASP A 94 -31.03 11.29 -5.81
CA ASP A 94 -31.94 12.44 -5.72
C ASP A 94 -31.26 13.66 -5.06
N GLU A 95 -30.37 13.44 -4.10
CA GLU A 95 -29.55 14.48 -3.50
C GLU A 95 -28.52 15.03 -4.52
N ARG A 96 -27.97 14.16 -5.36
CA ARG A 96 -27.08 14.56 -6.46
C ARG A 96 -27.79 15.44 -7.50
N ARG A 97 -29.04 15.11 -7.84
CA ARG A 97 -29.89 15.95 -8.72
C ARG A 97 -30.25 17.28 -8.07
N ALA A 98 -30.61 17.28 -6.78
CA ALA A 98 -30.92 18.51 -6.03
C ALA A 98 -29.70 19.46 -5.94
N LEU A 99 -28.49 18.91 -5.91
CA LEU A 99 -27.23 19.66 -5.90
C LEU A 99 -26.70 20.01 -7.31
N GLY A 100 -27.41 19.64 -8.38
CA GLY A 100 -27.02 19.94 -9.77
C GLY A 100 -25.73 19.24 -10.21
N LEU A 101 -25.39 18.11 -9.59
CA LEU A 101 -24.18 17.33 -9.88
C LEU A 101 -24.41 16.32 -11.02
N ILE A 102 -25.67 16.11 -11.43
CA ILE A 102 -26.15 15.28 -12.55
C ILE A 102 -27.41 15.93 -13.12
#